data_AF-A0A3A0DDC2-F1
#
_entry.id   AF-A0A3A0DDC2-F1
#
_cell.length_a   1.000
_cell.length_b   1.000
_cell.length_c   1.000
_cell.angle_alpha   90.00
_cell.angle_beta   90.00
_cell.angle_gamma   90.00
#
_symmetry.space_group_name_H-M   'P 1'
#
loop_
_entity.id
_entity.type
_entity.pdbx_description
1 polymer ?
#
loop_
_entity_poly.entity_id
_entity_poly.type
_entity_poly.pdbx_seq_one_letter_code
_entity_poly.pdbx_strand_id
1 'polypeptide(L)'
;MSNELQDSHEPFVLEVASEVHLQYAEQISHMLEESAKARGIGIAKRPPEYLAQKMREGKAVIAFHTSGKLIGFSYIETWTHGKYVANSGLIVDPEYRNSGLGKRIKHAIFELSRKKYPNARIFSITTSHAVMKMNAELGFKPVPFSELTTDAEFWDGCQTCRNYDILSRNNRKHCLCTGLLFDPHDARAASIRKRENRLVVLAFSGGLDTSYCAKYLSRELDLEVHSVVVNTGSFTATELAEIEKMAYRLGVKKHVVLDETDNYYQKCIKYLIFGNVLKNNTYPLSASAERVFQATALAQYARTIKAGSIAHGSTGLDNDQVRFDIAFSILLPEATILAPIRDQHVSRNAEIEYLKKHNIEFDWAKAQYSVNKGLWGTTIGGRETFTSSEWLPEEAYPTRFSNPAPQTVELHFTRGELIGINELAFANPVQAIQHLEKIAGPYAIGRDLHVDDTTIGIKDRIGFEAAAPLVIIKAHHALEKHVLTKWQLYWKDQLAEWYGNMLHEGQFLDPVMRNIESFLFDSQKNVSGAVSVHLAPYRFQILGITSPHDLLSPEFSVYNDAYHSWTGEDARGFAKMLANPHMIYYKVNRGYEQS
;
A
#
# COMPACT_ATOMS: atom_id res chain seq x y z
N MET A 1 -29.71 10.52 -24.29
CA MET A 1 -29.80 9.48 -23.24
C MET A 1 -28.59 9.65 -22.36
N SER A 2 -28.83 10.09 -21.13
CA SER A 2 -27.86 10.49 -20.12
C SER A 2 -27.19 9.26 -19.51
N ASN A 3 -25.85 9.20 -19.58
CA ASN A 3 -25.05 8.23 -18.84
C ASN A 3 -25.04 8.62 -17.36
N GLU A 4 -25.74 7.83 -16.55
CA GLU A 4 -25.59 7.81 -15.10
C GLU A 4 -24.34 7.00 -14.74
N LEU A 5 -23.50 7.61 -13.90
CA LEU A 5 -22.39 6.97 -13.21
C LEU A 5 -22.96 5.98 -12.19
N GLN A 6 -22.93 4.68 -12.48
CA GLN A 6 -23.11 3.63 -11.48
C GLN A 6 -21.73 3.14 -11.04
N ASP A 7 -21.29 3.64 -9.89
CA ASP A 7 -20.19 3.08 -9.11
C ASP A 7 -20.76 1.95 -8.22
N SER A 8 -20.16 0.78 -8.29
CA SER A 8 -20.62 -0.44 -7.61
C SER A 8 -20.15 -0.51 -6.15
N HIS A 9 -21.04 -0.98 -5.28
CA HIS A 9 -20.87 -1.27 -3.84
C HIS A 9 -20.89 -0.10 -2.82
N GLU A 10 -21.91 0.76 -2.89
CA GLU A 10 -22.32 1.55 -1.72
C GLU A 10 -23.85 1.47 -1.50
N PRO A 11 -24.35 1.42 -0.23
CA PRO A 11 -25.76 1.17 0.05
C PRO A 11 -26.68 2.38 -0.18
N PHE A 12 -26.24 3.43 -0.88
CA PHE A 12 -27.05 4.61 -1.12
C PHE A 12 -26.73 5.40 -2.40
N VAL A 13 -27.79 5.99 -2.96
CA VAL A 13 -27.83 6.75 -4.22
C VAL A 13 -28.13 8.21 -3.91
N LEU A 14 -27.45 9.13 -4.60
CA LEU A 14 -27.67 10.58 -4.51
C LEU A 14 -28.14 11.11 -5.85
N GLU A 15 -29.13 11.99 -5.83
CA GLU A 15 -29.63 12.63 -7.04
C GLU A 15 -30.04 14.09 -6.79
N VAL A 16 -30.16 14.86 -7.87
CA VAL A 16 -30.70 16.22 -7.81
C VAL A 16 -32.22 16.11 -7.71
N ALA A 17 -32.79 16.65 -6.64
CA ALA A 17 -34.22 16.58 -6.40
C ALA A 17 -35.00 17.33 -7.50
N SER A 18 -36.21 16.86 -7.77
CA SER A 18 -37.07 17.28 -8.87
C SER A 18 -38.54 17.04 -8.50
N GLU A 19 -39.47 17.16 -9.45
CA GLU A 19 -40.91 16.99 -9.19
C GLU A 19 -41.30 15.60 -8.65
N VAL A 20 -40.56 14.54 -9.01
CA VAL A 20 -40.82 13.18 -8.52
C VAL A 20 -40.55 13.03 -7.01
N HIS A 21 -39.81 13.98 -6.44
CA HIS A 21 -39.36 13.95 -5.05
C HIS A 21 -40.26 14.75 -4.11
N LEU A 22 -41.28 15.45 -4.62
CA LEU A 22 -42.13 16.34 -3.82
C LEU A 22 -42.89 15.60 -2.71
N GLN A 23 -43.19 14.32 -2.90
CA GLN A 23 -43.80 13.45 -1.90
C GLN A 23 -42.98 13.34 -0.60
N TYR A 24 -41.67 13.59 -0.65
CA TYR A 24 -40.78 13.50 0.50
C TYR A 24 -40.64 14.83 1.27
N ALA A 25 -41.24 15.93 0.80
CA ALA A 25 -41.04 17.25 1.39
C ALA A 25 -41.49 17.34 2.87
N GLU A 26 -42.57 16.64 3.22
CA GLU A 26 -43.08 16.57 4.60
C GLU A 26 -42.13 15.79 5.51
N GLN A 27 -41.66 14.62 5.05
CA GLN A 27 -40.67 13.82 5.77
C GLN A 27 -39.37 14.59 6.00
N ILE A 28 -38.87 15.30 4.99
CA ILE A 28 -37.63 16.11 5.09
C ILE A 28 -37.82 17.27 6.08
N SER A 29 -38.99 17.93 6.06
CA SER A 29 -39.32 18.97 7.03
C SER A 29 -39.25 18.44 8.47
N HIS A 30 -39.79 17.24 8.71
CA HIS A 30 -39.71 16.56 10.00
C HIS A 30 -38.28 16.22 10.41
N MET A 31 -37.49 15.62 9.51
CA MET A 31 -36.08 15.27 9.77
C MET A 31 -35.23 16.50 10.12
N LEU A 32 -35.47 17.65 9.45
CA LEU A 32 -34.82 18.92 9.75
C LEU A 32 -35.18 19.43 11.16
N GLU A 33 -36.46 19.33 11.52
CA GLU A 33 -36.96 19.75 12.84
C GLU A 33 -36.36 18.89 13.97
N GLU A 34 -36.36 17.56 13.82
CA GLU A 34 -35.76 16.63 14.78
C GLU A 34 -34.26 16.85 14.93
N SER A 35 -33.55 17.06 13.82
CA SER A 35 -32.12 17.36 13.82
C SER A 35 -31.80 18.67 14.54
N ALA A 36 -32.65 19.69 14.43
CA ALA A 36 -32.50 20.96 15.15
C ALA A 36 -32.75 20.78 16.65
N LYS A 37 -33.83 20.08 17.03
CA LYS A 37 -34.16 19.75 18.43
C LYS A 37 -33.03 18.97 19.12
N ALA A 38 -32.51 17.94 18.47
CA ALA A 38 -31.41 17.12 19.00
C ALA A 38 -30.12 17.93 19.27
N ARG A 39 -29.92 19.03 18.55
CA ARG A 39 -28.77 19.93 18.73
C ARG A 39 -29.00 21.04 19.75
N GLY A 40 -30.19 21.11 20.37
CA GLY A 40 -30.54 22.15 21.34
C GLY A 40 -30.53 23.57 20.75
N ILE A 41 -30.65 23.68 19.43
CA ILE A 41 -30.69 24.96 18.69
C ILE A 41 -32.10 25.15 18.13
N GLY A 42 -32.81 26.19 18.59
CA GLY A 42 -34.08 26.60 17.99
C GLY A 42 -33.80 27.15 16.60
N ILE A 43 -34.06 26.40 15.55
CA ILE A 43 -34.04 26.90 14.17
C ILE A 43 -35.45 26.77 13.63
N ALA A 44 -35.91 27.80 12.91
CA ALA A 44 -37.25 27.82 12.34
C ALA A 44 -37.50 26.60 11.44
N LYS A 45 -38.59 25.88 11.70
CA LYS A 45 -39.09 24.78 10.86
C LYS A 45 -39.17 25.24 9.41
N ARG A 46 -38.69 24.41 8.48
CA ARG A 46 -38.78 24.68 7.04
C ARG A 46 -40.10 24.11 6.53
N PRO A 47 -41.05 24.94 6.07
CA PRO A 47 -42.34 24.44 5.59
C PRO A 47 -42.15 23.44 4.43
N PRO A 48 -42.94 22.35 4.36
CA PRO A 48 -42.89 21.43 3.24
C PRO A 48 -43.06 22.12 1.88
N GLU A 49 -43.91 23.14 1.76
CA GLU A 49 -44.10 23.83 0.47
C GLU A 49 -42.82 24.53 0.00
N TYR A 50 -42.06 25.10 0.95
CA TYR A 50 -40.79 25.76 0.66
C TYR A 50 -39.72 24.75 0.23
N LEU A 51 -39.64 23.59 0.89
CA LEU A 51 -38.72 22.52 0.47
C LEU A 51 -39.09 21.95 -0.90
N ALA A 52 -40.39 21.74 -1.14
CA ALA A 52 -40.94 21.32 -2.43
C ALA A 52 -40.56 22.31 -3.54
N GLN A 53 -40.64 23.63 -3.27
CA GLN A 53 -40.20 24.64 -4.23
C GLN A 53 -38.71 24.50 -4.59
N LYS A 54 -37.82 24.30 -3.61
CA LYS A 54 -36.38 24.08 -3.89
C LYS A 54 -36.13 22.85 -4.74
N MET A 55 -36.93 21.79 -4.58
CA MET A 55 -36.85 20.60 -5.43
C MET A 55 -37.30 20.90 -6.86
N ARG A 56 -38.42 21.61 -7.07
CA ARG A 56 -38.89 22.01 -8.42
C ARG A 56 -37.86 22.87 -9.15
N GLU A 57 -37.19 23.76 -8.43
CA GLU A 57 -36.13 24.60 -8.97
C GLU A 57 -34.81 23.83 -9.25
N GLY A 58 -34.76 22.53 -8.94
CA GLY A 58 -33.55 21.70 -9.03
C GLY A 58 -32.43 22.22 -8.15
N LYS A 59 -32.77 22.80 -6.99
CA LYS A 59 -31.85 23.43 -6.03
C LYS A 59 -31.63 22.55 -4.79
N ALA A 60 -31.91 21.26 -4.87
CA ALA A 60 -31.72 20.35 -3.75
C ALA A 60 -31.09 19.04 -4.20
N VAL A 61 -30.37 18.40 -3.27
CA VAL A 61 -29.83 17.05 -3.41
C VAL A 61 -30.53 16.19 -2.38
N ILE A 62 -30.98 15.02 -2.81
CA ILE A 62 -31.68 14.02 -1.99
C ILE A 62 -30.91 12.70 -2.05
N ALA A 63 -30.93 11.95 -0.96
CA ALA A 63 -30.21 10.69 -0.85
C ALA A 63 -31.12 9.56 -0.38
N PHE A 64 -31.07 8.43 -1.08
CA PHE A 64 -31.85 7.24 -0.79
C PHE A 64 -30.95 6.05 -0.48
N HIS A 65 -31.36 5.21 0.47
CA HIS A 65 -30.81 3.87 0.62
C HIS A 65 -31.23 3.02 -0.58
N THR A 66 -30.46 1.97 -0.93
CA THR A 66 -30.82 1.03 -2.01
C THR A 66 -32.18 0.34 -1.80
N SER A 67 -32.69 0.33 -0.57
CA SER A 67 -34.05 -0.13 -0.24
C SER A 67 -35.16 0.90 -0.52
N GLY A 68 -34.83 2.08 -1.04
CA GLY A 68 -35.77 3.18 -1.29
C GLY A 68 -36.05 4.11 -0.10
N LYS A 69 -35.45 3.87 1.08
CA LYS A 69 -35.60 4.73 2.26
C LYS A 69 -34.91 6.08 2.02
N LEU A 70 -35.58 7.20 2.24
CA LEU A 70 -34.96 8.53 2.31
C LEU A 70 -34.00 8.59 3.50
N ILE A 71 -32.73 8.92 3.25
CA ILE A 71 -31.67 8.94 4.29
C ILE A 71 -30.86 10.24 4.34
N GLY A 72 -31.08 11.18 3.42
CA GLY A 72 -30.41 12.48 3.49
C GLY A 72 -30.91 13.53 2.51
N PHE A 73 -30.60 14.79 2.80
CA PHE A 73 -31.04 15.94 2.03
C PHE A 73 -30.14 17.17 2.27
N SER A 74 -30.02 18.04 1.28
CA SER A 74 -29.49 19.41 1.42
C SER A 74 -30.01 20.28 0.27
N TYR A 75 -30.07 21.60 0.47
CA TYR A 75 -30.59 22.53 -0.53
C TYR A 75 -29.77 23.82 -0.64
N ILE A 76 -29.88 24.47 -1.79
CA ILE A 76 -29.25 25.74 -2.13
C ILE A 76 -30.19 26.87 -1.79
N GLU A 77 -29.69 27.86 -1.07
CA GLU A 77 -30.33 29.16 -0.91
C GLU A 77 -29.47 30.27 -1.53
N THR A 78 -30.13 31.24 -2.17
CA THR A 78 -29.45 32.33 -2.87
C THR A 78 -29.74 33.67 -2.26
N TRP A 79 -28.71 34.49 -2.13
CA TRP A 79 -28.74 35.78 -1.44
C TRP A 79 -28.10 36.86 -2.30
N THR A 80 -28.50 38.11 -2.07
CA THR A 80 -27.98 39.31 -2.72
C THR A 80 -27.92 39.15 -4.26
N HIS A 81 -29.07 38.84 -4.86
CA HIS A 81 -29.22 38.59 -6.30
C HIS A 81 -28.29 37.49 -6.86
N GLY A 82 -27.99 36.46 -6.06
CA GLY A 82 -27.16 35.32 -6.47
C GLY A 82 -25.65 35.57 -6.35
N LYS A 83 -25.21 36.66 -5.73
CA LYS A 83 -23.79 36.88 -5.38
C LYS A 83 -23.32 35.94 -4.27
N TYR A 84 -24.22 35.58 -3.35
CA TYR A 84 -23.94 34.68 -2.26
C TYR A 84 -24.87 33.46 -2.32
N VAL A 85 -24.31 32.29 -2.04
CA VAL A 85 -25.05 31.01 -2.01
C VAL A 85 -24.79 30.31 -0.69
N ALA A 86 -25.83 29.78 -0.06
CA ALA A 86 -25.72 29.00 1.16
C ALA A 86 -26.18 27.56 0.92
N ASN A 87 -25.29 26.60 1.20
CA ASN A 87 -25.63 25.18 1.18
C ASN A 87 -26.24 24.81 2.53
N SER A 88 -27.56 24.81 2.57
CA SER A 88 -28.39 24.75 3.77
C SER A 88 -29.02 23.37 3.97
N GLY A 89 -29.51 23.14 5.18
CA GLY A 89 -30.36 21.99 5.48
C GLY A 89 -29.68 20.63 5.30
N LEU A 90 -28.36 20.54 5.48
CA LEU A 90 -27.67 19.24 5.47
C LEU A 90 -28.22 18.36 6.61
N ILE A 91 -28.93 17.31 6.22
CA ILE A 91 -29.42 16.28 7.12
C ILE A 91 -29.00 14.90 6.64
N VAL A 92 -28.66 14.06 7.62
CA VAL A 92 -28.34 12.65 7.44
C VAL A 92 -29.09 11.89 8.51
N ASP A 93 -29.79 10.84 8.09
CA ASP A 93 -30.46 9.88 8.97
C ASP A 93 -29.47 9.40 10.04
N PRO A 94 -29.85 9.37 11.34
CA PRO A 94 -28.97 8.99 12.44
C PRO A 94 -28.17 7.70 12.20
N GLU A 95 -28.78 6.69 11.57
CA GLU A 95 -28.16 5.38 11.31
C GLU A 95 -26.96 5.49 10.34
N TYR A 96 -26.91 6.55 9.54
CA TYR A 96 -25.94 6.74 8.44
C TYR A 96 -24.95 7.89 8.68
N ARG A 97 -24.91 8.50 9.88
CA ARG A 97 -24.05 9.67 10.14
C ARG A 97 -22.54 9.40 10.06
N ASN A 98 -22.12 8.14 10.17
CA ASN A 98 -20.72 7.71 10.10
C ASN A 98 -20.39 6.90 8.83
N SER A 99 -21.30 6.81 7.86
CA SER A 99 -21.09 6.05 6.61
C SER A 99 -20.40 6.85 5.50
N GLY A 100 -20.01 8.11 5.76
CA GLY A 100 -19.51 9.02 4.73
C GLY A 100 -20.61 9.75 3.93
N LEU A 101 -21.89 9.38 4.10
CA LEU A 101 -23.03 9.98 3.38
C LEU A 101 -23.09 11.51 3.51
N GLY A 102 -22.84 12.05 4.71
CA GLY A 102 -22.82 13.50 4.93
C GLY A 102 -21.80 14.25 4.07
N LYS A 103 -20.61 13.66 3.88
CA LYS A 103 -19.56 14.21 2.99
C LYS A 103 -20.01 14.16 1.54
N ARG A 104 -20.61 13.06 1.08
CA ARG A 104 -21.13 12.91 -0.29
C ARG A 104 -22.24 13.91 -0.61
N ILE A 105 -23.24 14.06 0.27
CA ILE A 105 -24.32 15.07 0.08
C ILE A 105 -23.71 16.46 0.03
N LYS A 106 -22.75 16.76 0.91
CA LYS A 106 -22.10 18.07 0.97
C LYS A 106 -21.28 18.40 -0.30
N HIS A 107 -20.58 17.41 -0.86
CA HIS A 107 -19.91 17.54 -2.16
C HIS A 107 -20.93 17.75 -3.29
N ALA A 108 -21.96 16.92 -3.37
CA ALA A 108 -22.97 17.00 -4.42
C ALA A 108 -23.69 18.36 -4.45
N ILE A 109 -24.10 18.88 -3.27
CA ILE A 109 -24.77 20.19 -3.20
C ILE A 109 -23.80 21.35 -3.49
N PHE A 110 -22.51 21.19 -3.18
CA PHE A 110 -21.47 22.14 -3.55
C PHE A 110 -21.27 22.19 -5.06
N GLU A 111 -21.11 21.04 -5.72
CA GLU A 111 -20.98 20.96 -7.18
C GLU A 111 -22.23 21.51 -7.88
N LEU A 112 -23.43 21.18 -7.38
CA LEU A 112 -24.68 21.75 -7.89
C LEU A 112 -24.68 23.29 -7.77
N SER A 113 -24.18 23.83 -6.65
CA SER A 113 -24.06 25.27 -6.44
C SER A 113 -23.05 25.91 -7.37
N ARG A 114 -21.89 25.28 -7.60
CA ARG A 114 -20.88 25.73 -8.57
C ARG A 114 -21.43 25.73 -10.00
N LYS A 115 -22.22 24.71 -10.36
CA LYS A 115 -22.84 24.60 -11.68
C LYS A 115 -23.91 25.66 -11.92
N LYS A 116 -24.79 25.90 -10.94
CA LYS A 116 -25.89 26.87 -11.06
C LYS A 116 -25.44 28.32 -10.87
N TYR A 117 -24.43 28.54 -10.03
CA TYR A 117 -23.96 29.86 -9.61
C TYR A 117 -22.42 29.94 -9.66
N PRO A 118 -21.80 29.87 -10.84
CA PRO A 118 -20.35 29.73 -11.00
C PRO A 118 -19.54 30.91 -10.45
N ASN A 119 -20.13 32.10 -10.38
CA ASN A 119 -19.45 33.30 -9.87
C ASN A 119 -19.86 33.65 -8.42
N ALA A 120 -20.76 32.88 -7.81
CA ALA A 120 -21.21 33.17 -6.46
C ALA A 120 -20.22 32.69 -5.42
N ARG A 121 -20.07 33.49 -4.36
CA ARG A 121 -19.38 33.07 -3.15
C ARG A 121 -20.29 32.14 -2.37
N ILE A 122 -19.79 30.95 -2.02
CA ILE A 122 -20.57 29.96 -1.28
C ILE A 122 -20.20 30.07 0.19
N PHE A 123 -21.16 30.20 1.07
CA PHE A 123 -20.90 30.31 2.50
C PHE A 123 -21.65 29.28 3.33
N SER A 124 -21.13 29.04 4.53
CA SER A 124 -21.68 28.11 5.49
C SER A 124 -21.45 28.67 6.90
N ILE A 125 -22.49 28.64 7.72
CA ILE A 125 -22.39 28.91 9.16
C ILE A 125 -22.67 27.61 9.92
N THR A 126 -21.80 27.26 10.86
CA THR A 126 -21.95 26.00 11.62
C THR A 126 -21.27 26.08 12.98
N THR A 127 -21.79 25.32 13.95
CA THR A 127 -21.11 24.97 15.20
C THR A 127 -20.55 23.55 15.18
N SER A 128 -20.88 22.75 14.17
CA SER A 128 -20.47 21.36 14.06
C SER A 128 -19.07 21.22 13.50
N HIS A 129 -18.16 20.63 14.28
CA HIS A 129 -16.79 20.32 13.85
C HIS A 129 -16.76 19.43 12.59
N ALA A 130 -17.68 18.47 12.48
CA ALA A 130 -17.78 17.61 11.31
C ALA A 130 -18.07 18.42 10.03
N VAL A 131 -19.00 19.39 10.11
CA VAL A 131 -19.34 20.26 8.98
C VAL A 131 -18.19 21.23 8.67
N MET A 132 -17.46 21.70 9.68
CA MET A 132 -16.25 22.52 9.48
C MET A 132 -15.18 21.76 8.71
N LYS A 133 -14.91 20.49 9.07
CA LYS A 133 -13.96 19.62 8.37
C LYS A 133 -14.37 19.42 6.90
N MET A 134 -15.63 19.07 6.64
CA MET A 134 -16.14 18.91 5.27
C MET A 134 -16.02 20.21 4.45
N ASN A 135 -16.35 21.36 5.04
CA ASN A 135 -16.18 22.66 4.38
C ASN A 135 -14.71 22.98 4.11
N ALA A 136 -13.79 22.65 5.03
CA ALA A 136 -12.36 22.87 4.85
C ALA A 136 -11.76 21.99 3.74
N GLU A 137 -12.26 20.76 3.55
CA GLU A 137 -11.90 19.87 2.43
C GLU A 137 -12.38 20.44 1.08
N LEU A 138 -13.59 21.02 1.05
CA LEU A 138 -14.09 21.82 -0.08
C LEU A 138 -13.40 23.20 -0.18
N GLY A 139 -12.49 23.47 0.76
CA GLY A 139 -11.63 24.64 0.87
C GLY A 139 -12.36 25.98 1.00
N PHE A 140 -13.40 25.96 1.80
CA PHE A 140 -13.91 27.13 2.49
C PHE A 140 -12.87 27.60 3.52
N LYS A 141 -12.84 28.90 3.79
CA LYS A 141 -11.97 29.52 4.80
C LYS A 141 -12.82 30.17 5.89
N PRO A 142 -12.36 30.16 7.16
CA PRO A 142 -13.02 30.92 8.21
C PRO A 142 -13.00 32.42 7.87
N VAL A 143 -14.17 33.06 7.98
CA VAL A 143 -14.33 34.51 7.76
C VAL A 143 -15.23 35.11 8.85
N PRO A 144 -15.06 36.41 9.18
CA PRO A 144 -16.04 37.13 9.97
C PRO A 144 -17.39 37.22 9.24
N PHE A 145 -18.49 37.36 9.99
CA PHE A 145 -19.84 37.40 9.39
C PHE A 145 -20.06 38.63 8.50
N SER A 146 -19.25 39.68 8.66
CA SER A 146 -19.23 40.85 7.79
C SER A 146 -18.84 40.54 6.33
N GLU A 147 -18.23 39.38 6.07
CA GLU A 147 -17.90 38.90 4.72
C GLU A 147 -18.98 38.00 4.11
N LEU A 148 -20.07 37.74 4.84
CA LEU A 148 -21.22 36.96 4.38
C LEU A 148 -22.32 37.88 3.83
N THR A 149 -23.52 37.33 3.57
CA THR A 149 -24.67 38.12 3.10
C THR A 149 -25.10 39.18 4.14
N THR A 150 -25.48 40.36 3.65
CA THR A 150 -26.09 41.45 4.44
C THR A 150 -27.62 41.38 4.48
N ASP A 151 -28.24 40.44 3.77
CA ASP A 151 -29.70 40.34 3.64
C ASP A 151 -30.36 40.03 4.99
N ALA A 152 -31.30 40.87 5.42
CA ALA A 152 -31.96 40.72 6.72
C ALA A 152 -32.69 39.38 6.86
N GLU A 153 -33.36 38.92 5.80
CA GLU A 153 -34.12 37.67 5.76
C GLU A 153 -33.27 36.43 6.10
N PHE A 154 -31.99 36.41 5.72
CA PHE A 154 -31.08 35.33 6.09
C PHE A 154 -30.88 35.29 7.61
N TRP A 155 -30.63 36.46 8.20
CA TRP A 155 -30.36 36.60 9.63
C TRP A 155 -31.62 36.42 10.49
N ASP A 156 -32.81 36.66 9.93
CA ASP A 156 -34.08 36.38 10.58
C ASP A 156 -34.25 34.88 10.87
N GLY A 157 -33.65 34.02 10.04
CA GLY A 157 -33.56 32.58 10.30
C GLY A 157 -32.84 32.21 11.59
N CYS A 158 -32.07 33.13 12.19
CA CYS A 158 -31.38 32.94 13.47
C CYS A 158 -32.21 33.41 14.67
N GLN A 159 -33.34 34.11 14.50
CA GLN A 159 -34.12 34.72 15.59
C GLN A 159 -34.63 33.71 16.63
N THR A 160 -34.93 32.49 16.18
CA THR A 160 -35.41 31.41 17.05
C THR A 160 -34.28 30.69 17.79
N CYS A 161 -33.02 31.03 17.51
CA CYS A 161 -31.87 30.40 18.14
C CYS A 161 -31.67 30.94 19.56
N ARG A 162 -31.36 30.05 20.50
CA ARG A 162 -31.03 30.42 21.89
C ARG A 162 -29.85 31.38 22.03
N ASN A 163 -29.02 31.51 20.99
CA ASN A 163 -27.84 32.38 20.94
C ASN A 163 -28.08 33.66 20.11
N TYR A 164 -29.34 33.96 19.75
CA TYR A 164 -29.67 35.11 18.92
C TYR A 164 -29.33 36.45 19.59
N ASP A 165 -29.37 36.49 20.92
CA ASP A 165 -28.92 37.63 21.73
C ASP A 165 -27.44 37.96 21.46
N ILE A 166 -26.58 36.94 21.32
CA ILE A 166 -25.15 37.09 21.02
C ILE A 166 -24.96 37.69 19.63
N LEU A 167 -25.71 37.21 18.64
CA LEU A 167 -25.66 37.75 17.28
C LEU A 167 -26.13 39.21 17.25
N SER A 168 -27.22 39.51 17.96
CA SER A 168 -27.86 40.83 18.01
C SER A 168 -26.96 41.87 18.69
N ARG A 169 -26.43 41.58 19.88
CA ARG A 169 -25.56 42.51 20.62
C ARG A 169 -24.25 42.81 19.89
N ASN A 170 -23.81 41.90 19.01
CA ASN A 170 -22.61 42.07 18.19
C ASN A 170 -22.89 42.67 16.81
N ASN A 171 -24.09 43.22 16.57
CA ASN A 171 -24.48 43.79 15.28
C ASN A 171 -24.22 42.84 14.10
N ARG A 172 -24.53 41.54 14.29
CA ARG A 172 -24.34 40.46 13.30
C ARG A 172 -22.90 40.19 12.87
N LYS A 173 -21.89 40.74 13.57
CA LYS A 173 -20.47 40.52 13.24
C LYS A 173 -19.92 39.19 13.76
N HIS A 174 -20.44 38.73 14.90
CA HIS A 174 -19.97 37.52 15.59
C HIS A 174 -21.11 36.76 16.24
N CYS A 175 -20.97 35.44 16.27
CA CYS A 175 -21.81 34.49 17.02
C CYS A 175 -20.95 33.29 17.44
N LEU A 176 -21.53 32.32 18.14
CA LEU A 176 -20.86 31.05 18.45
C LEU A 176 -20.67 30.17 17.20
N CYS A 177 -21.44 30.41 16.13
CA CYS A 177 -21.24 29.75 14.84
C CYS A 177 -19.96 30.28 14.16
N THR A 178 -19.22 29.39 13.51
CA THR A 178 -18.11 29.78 12.63
C THR A 178 -18.63 30.05 11.22
N GLY A 179 -18.27 31.22 10.68
CA GLY A 179 -18.55 31.60 9.29
C GLY A 179 -17.45 31.05 8.39
N LEU A 180 -17.83 30.35 7.35
CA LEU A 180 -16.93 29.74 6.37
C LEU A 180 -17.34 30.22 4.98
N LEU A 181 -16.36 30.67 4.19
CA LEU A 181 -16.58 31.22 2.85
C LEU A 181 -15.67 30.52 1.83
N PHE A 182 -16.26 30.09 0.74
CA PHE A 182 -15.61 29.70 -0.48
C PHE A 182 -15.75 30.85 -1.49
N ASP A 183 -14.64 31.47 -1.86
CA ASP A 183 -14.59 32.49 -2.91
C ASP A 183 -14.04 31.88 -4.21
N PRO A 184 -14.85 31.77 -5.28
CA PRO A 184 -14.39 31.25 -6.56
C PRO A 184 -13.36 32.14 -7.26
N HIS A 185 -13.20 33.38 -6.83
CA HIS A 185 -12.24 34.33 -7.38
C HIS A 185 -10.92 34.37 -6.60
N ASP A 186 -10.73 33.51 -5.59
CA ASP A 186 -9.44 33.33 -4.92
C ASP A 186 -8.44 32.63 -5.85
N ALA A 187 -7.74 33.44 -6.65
CA ALA A 187 -6.77 32.99 -7.65
C ALA A 187 -5.64 32.11 -7.08
N ARG A 188 -5.29 32.30 -5.81
CA ARG A 188 -4.24 31.51 -5.14
C ARG A 188 -4.75 30.12 -4.78
N ALA A 189 -5.96 29.99 -4.23
CA ALA A 189 -6.57 28.70 -3.92
C ALA A 189 -6.95 27.89 -5.18
N ALA A 190 -7.42 28.57 -6.22
CA ALA A 190 -7.76 27.93 -7.50
C ALA A 190 -6.51 27.39 -8.24
N SER A 191 -5.40 28.12 -8.22
CA SER A 191 -4.13 27.68 -8.83
C SER A 191 -3.49 26.50 -8.09
N ILE A 192 -3.56 26.48 -6.75
CA ILE A 192 -3.03 25.39 -5.92
C ILE A 192 -3.83 24.09 -6.15
N ARG A 193 -5.17 24.13 -6.09
CA ARG A 193 -6.00 22.92 -6.33
C ARG A 193 -5.90 22.39 -7.75
N LYS A 194 -5.86 23.30 -8.75
CA LYS A 194 -5.70 22.90 -10.15
C LYS A 194 -4.32 22.28 -10.41
N ARG A 195 -3.29 22.66 -9.63
CA ARG A 195 -1.95 22.09 -9.72
C ARG A 195 -1.81 20.79 -8.93
N GLU A 196 -2.35 20.72 -7.71
CA GLU A 196 -2.40 19.50 -6.89
C GLU A 196 -3.14 18.37 -7.62
N ASN A 197 -4.29 18.65 -8.26
CA ASN A 197 -5.02 17.67 -9.07
C ASN A 197 -4.35 17.31 -10.41
N ARG A 198 -3.33 18.05 -10.86
CA ARG A 198 -2.59 17.77 -12.10
C ARG A 198 -1.22 17.16 -11.86
N LEU A 199 -0.75 17.14 -10.62
CA LEU A 199 0.53 16.57 -10.22
C LEU A 199 0.38 15.07 -9.99
N VAL A 200 1.13 14.28 -10.75
CA VAL A 200 1.19 12.83 -10.61
C VAL A 200 2.61 12.37 -10.25
N VAL A 201 2.73 11.56 -9.22
CA VAL A 201 3.97 10.85 -8.89
C VAL A 201 3.96 9.49 -9.57
N LEU A 202 4.92 9.22 -10.45
CA LEU A 202 5.04 7.96 -11.18
C LEU A 202 6.17 7.10 -10.59
N ALA A 203 5.83 5.89 -10.17
CA ALA A 203 6.79 4.81 -9.94
C ALA A 203 7.54 4.52 -11.25
N PHE A 204 8.84 4.80 -11.29
CA PHE A 204 9.61 4.78 -12.54
C PHE A 204 10.85 3.91 -12.41
N SER A 205 11.04 3.01 -13.37
CA SER A 205 12.20 2.12 -13.46
C SER A 205 13.07 2.37 -14.69
N GLY A 206 12.61 3.21 -15.63
CA GLY A 206 13.24 3.37 -16.94
C GLY A 206 12.97 2.22 -17.92
N GLY A 207 12.24 1.19 -17.49
CA GLY A 207 11.78 0.10 -18.37
C GLY A 207 10.71 0.55 -19.36
N LEU A 208 10.32 -0.37 -20.25
CA LEU A 208 9.31 -0.14 -21.29
C LEU A 208 7.99 0.39 -20.71
N ASP A 209 7.44 -0.36 -19.77
CA ASP A 209 6.14 -0.15 -19.15
C ASP A 209 6.05 1.25 -18.49
N THR A 210 7.01 1.58 -17.61
CA THR A 210 7.02 2.87 -16.92
C THR A 210 7.37 4.04 -17.85
N SER A 211 8.07 3.78 -18.97
CA SER A 211 8.33 4.79 -20.00
C SER A 211 7.09 5.11 -20.82
N TYR A 212 6.28 4.10 -21.16
CA TYR A 212 4.96 4.30 -21.74
C TYR A 212 4.09 5.15 -20.80
N CYS A 213 4.00 4.79 -19.52
CA CYS A 213 3.25 5.56 -18.53
C CYS A 213 3.71 7.02 -18.42
N ALA A 214 5.03 7.26 -18.33
CA ALA A 214 5.57 8.61 -18.25
C ALA A 214 5.15 9.47 -19.45
N LYS A 215 5.19 8.90 -20.65
CA LYS A 215 4.81 9.60 -21.88
C LYS A 215 3.30 9.81 -21.98
N TYR A 216 2.52 8.77 -21.71
CA TYR A 216 1.05 8.82 -21.75
C TYR A 216 0.49 9.85 -20.74
N LEU A 217 0.92 9.80 -19.48
CA LEU A 217 0.46 10.71 -18.43
C LEU A 217 0.84 12.16 -18.74
N SER A 218 2.05 12.41 -19.27
CA SER A 218 2.50 13.76 -19.59
C SER A 218 1.88 14.32 -20.87
N ARG A 219 1.63 13.49 -21.89
CA ARG A 219 1.16 13.94 -23.22
C ARG A 219 -0.33 13.84 -23.43
N GLU A 220 -0.92 12.69 -23.12
CA GLU A 220 -2.34 12.44 -23.38
C GLU A 220 -3.22 13.01 -22.27
N LEU A 221 -2.77 12.89 -21.01
CA LEU A 221 -3.51 13.42 -19.85
C LEU A 221 -3.06 14.83 -19.41
N ASP A 222 -2.02 15.39 -20.04
CA ASP A 222 -1.48 16.72 -19.75
C ASP A 222 -1.18 16.93 -18.25
N LEU A 223 -0.69 15.88 -17.58
CA LEU A 223 -0.34 15.90 -16.16
C LEU A 223 1.11 16.35 -15.95
N GLU A 224 1.36 17.05 -14.84
CA GLU A 224 2.71 17.35 -14.37
C GLU A 224 3.30 16.07 -13.74
N VAL A 225 4.05 15.30 -14.52
CA VAL A 225 4.64 14.03 -14.06
C VAL A 225 5.92 14.28 -13.27
N HIS A 226 5.97 13.77 -12.03
CA HIS A 226 7.19 13.62 -11.24
C HIS A 226 7.55 12.14 -11.20
N SER A 227 8.62 11.74 -11.89
CA SER A 227 9.04 10.34 -11.88
C SER A 227 9.97 10.08 -10.70
N VAL A 228 9.79 8.91 -10.08
CA VAL A 228 10.53 8.53 -8.87
C VAL A 228 11.07 7.12 -9.05
N VAL A 229 12.40 7.00 -8.97
CA VAL A 229 13.08 5.71 -8.82
C VAL A 229 13.30 5.47 -7.34
N VAL A 230 12.94 4.29 -6.86
CA VAL A 230 13.27 3.86 -5.51
C VAL A 230 14.42 2.87 -5.60
N ASN A 231 15.61 3.31 -5.17
CA ASN A 231 16.80 2.48 -5.10
C ASN A 231 16.79 1.63 -3.83
N THR A 232 16.78 0.32 -3.98
CA THR A 232 16.78 -0.68 -2.90
C THR A 232 18.11 -1.44 -2.81
N GLY A 233 19.14 -0.95 -3.52
CA GLY A 233 20.51 -1.46 -3.46
C GLY A 233 21.00 -2.17 -4.72
N SER A 234 20.22 -2.18 -5.80
CA SER A 234 20.55 -2.86 -7.06
C SER A 234 21.10 -1.96 -8.16
N PHE A 235 20.91 -0.64 -8.07
CA PHE A 235 21.34 0.30 -9.11
C PHE A 235 22.76 0.82 -8.89
N THR A 236 23.50 0.92 -9.98
CA THR A 236 24.75 1.68 -10.05
C THR A 236 24.47 3.18 -10.29
N ALA A 237 25.42 4.04 -9.91
CA ALA A 237 25.30 5.47 -10.16
C ALA A 237 25.14 5.82 -11.66
N THR A 238 25.76 5.05 -12.54
CA THR A 238 25.65 5.21 -14.00
C THR A 238 24.24 4.88 -14.48
N GLU A 239 23.65 3.77 -14.03
CA GLU A 239 22.27 3.39 -14.39
C GLU A 239 21.26 4.44 -13.92
N LEU A 240 21.39 4.95 -12.69
CA LEU A 240 20.51 6.01 -12.19
C LEU A 240 20.59 7.28 -13.05
N ALA A 241 21.81 7.68 -13.46
CA ALA A 241 22.00 8.85 -14.33
C ALA A 241 21.41 8.64 -15.75
N GLU A 242 21.42 7.41 -16.26
CA GLU A 242 20.78 7.08 -17.54
C GLU A 242 19.25 7.09 -17.45
N ILE A 243 18.69 6.57 -16.36
CA ILE A 243 17.25 6.58 -16.08
C ILE A 243 16.76 8.03 -15.95
N GLU A 244 17.51 8.89 -15.27
CA GLU A 244 17.18 10.33 -15.16
C GLU A 244 17.13 11.01 -16.54
N LYS A 245 18.15 10.81 -17.37
CA LYS A 245 18.17 11.35 -18.75
C LYS A 245 16.98 10.83 -19.56
N MET A 246 16.62 9.56 -19.40
CA MET A 246 15.46 8.97 -20.07
C MET A 246 14.15 9.62 -19.59
N ALA A 247 13.97 9.79 -18.28
CA ALA A 247 12.78 10.43 -17.71
C ALA A 247 12.51 11.81 -18.33
N TYR A 248 13.54 12.66 -18.42
CA TYR A 248 13.40 13.98 -19.03
C TYR A 248 13.05 13.93 -20.53
N ARG A 249 13.63 12.98 -21.29
CA ARG A 249 13.25 12.76 -22.71
C ARG A 249 11.79 12.35 -22.88
N LEU A 250 11.23 11.65 -21.90
CA LEU A 250 9.83 11.22 -21.89
C LEU A 250 8.85 12.35 -21.56
N GLY A 251 9.33 13.53 -21.15
CA GLY A 251 8.50 14.68 -20.80
C GLY A 251 8.18 14.79 -19.32
N VAL A 252 8.88 14.04 -18.46
CA VAL A 252 8.79 14.18 -17.01
C VAL A 252 9.27 15.58 -16.60
N LYS A 253 8.55 16.22 -15.67
CA LYS A 253 8.87 17.58 -15.19
C LYS A 253 9.96 17.58 -14.12
N LYS A 254 9.96 16.56 -13.25
CA LYS A 254 10.93 16.38 -12.17
C LYS A 254 11.25 14.90 -12.01
N HIS A 255 12.52 14.57 -11.89
CA HIS A 255 12.98 13.24 -11.55
C HIS A 255 13.53 13.22 -10.11
N VAL A 256 13.28 12.15 -9.37
CA VAL A 256 13.82 11.95 -8.02
C VAL A 256 14.28 10.50 -7.87
N VAL A 257 15.41 10.31 -7.21
CA VAL A 257 15.84 9.01 -6.71
C VAL A 257 15.69 9.00 -5.19
N LEU A 258 14.96 8.04 -4.66
CA LEU A 258 14.84 7.77 -3.23
C LEU A 258 15.70 6.57 -2.89
N ASP A 259 16.66 6.74 -1.98
CA ASP A 259 17.49 5.63 -1.50
C ASP A 259 16.84 4.98 -0.28
N GLU A 260 16.34 3.76 -0.47
CA GLU A 260 15.68 2.93 0.54
C GLU A 260 16.51 1.70 0.90
N THR A 261 17.77 1.64 0.48
CA THR A 261 18.60 0.44 0.61
C THR A 261 18.75 -0.03 2.06
N ASP A 262 19.10 0.88 2.97
CA ASP A 262 19.26 0.54 4.38
C ASP A 262 17.91 0.26 5.06
N ASN A 263 16.87 1.02 4.70
CA ASN A 263 15.53 0.82 5.26
C ASN A 263 14.94 -0.53 4.82
N TYR A 264 15.17 -0.94 3.57
CA TYR A 264 14.77 -2.23 3.03
C TYR A 264 15.47 -3.37 3.75
N TYR A 265 16.78 -3.26 4.02
CA TYR A 265 17.47 -4.25 4.83
C TYR A 265 16.90 -4.31 6.25
N GLN A 266 16.85 -3.15 6.92
CA GLN A 266 16.50 -3.04 8.33
C GLN A 266 15.07 -3.42 8.65
N LYS A 267 14.14 -3.33 7.70
CA LYS A 267 12.73 -3.67 7.94
C LYS A 267 12.25 -4.90 7.19
N CYS A 268 13.03 -5.46 6.26
CA CYS A 268 12.60 -6.60 5.47
C CYS A 268 13.64 -7.70 5.39
N ILE A 269 14.77 -7.47 4.72
CA ILE A 269 15.73 -8.53 4.40
C ILE A 269 16.22 -9.21 5.69
N LYS A 270 16.51 -8.44 6.75
CA LYS A 270 16.94 -9.04 8.01
C LYS A 270 15.94 -10.05 8.56
N TYR A 271 14.63 -9.81 8.39
CA TYR A 271 13.59 -10.73 8.87
C TYR A 271 13.38 -11.91 7.91
N LEU A 272 13.66 -11.74 6.61
CA LEU A 272 13.76 -12.86 5.68
C LEU A 272 14.90 -13.80 6.07
N ILE A 273 16.04 -13.25 6.50
CA ILE A 273 17.18 -14.01 7.03
C ILE A 273 16.79 -14.68 8.36
N PHE A 274 16.30 -13.91 9.33
CA PHE A 274 15.94 -14.43 10.67
C PHE A 274 14.85 -15.51 10.60
N GLY A 275 13.94 -15.42 9.63
CA GLY A 275 12.93 -16.44 9.38
C GLY A 275 13.40 -17.60 8.51
N ASN A 276 14.58 -17.53 7.88
CA ASN A 276 15.00 -18.44 6.80
C ASN A 276 13.93 -18.57 5.68
N VAL A 277 13.30 -17.46 5.33
CA VAL A 277 12.08 -17.45 4.52
C VAL A 277 12.37 -17.91 3.10
N LEU A 278 11.73 -19.01 2.69
CA LEU A 278 11.68 -19.50 1.33
C LEU A 278 10.23 -19.87 0.99
N LYS A 279 9.60 -19.11 0.09
CA LYS A 279 8.24 -19.41 -0.37
C LYS A 279 8.23 -20.75 -1.08
N ASN A 280 7.32 -21.63 -0.62
CA ASN A 280 7.21 -23.02 -1.05
C ASN A 280 8.55 -23.78 -0.98
N ASN A 281 9.42 -23.43 -0.03
CA ASN A 281 10.78 -23.98 0.14
C ASN A 281 11.76 -23.72 -1.02
N THR A 282 11.44 -22.79 -1.93
CA THR A 282 12.23 -22.51 -3.14
C THR A 282 12.65 -21.05 -3.24
N TYR A 283 11.69 -20.13 -3.17
CA TYR A 283 11.91 -18.74 -3.60
C TYR A 283 12.16 -17.77 -2.42
N PRO A 284 13.27 -17.03 -2.39
CA PRO A 284 13.63 -16.15 -1.27
C PRO A 284 12.91 -14.79 -1.26
N LEU A 285 11.78 -14.65 -1.98
CA LEU A 285 10.96 -13.44 -2.04
C LEU A 285 11.68 -12.18 -2.59
N SER A 286 12.62 -12.37 -3.51
CA SER A 286 13.49 -11.31 -4.06
C SER A 286 12.76 -10.05 -4.54
N ALA A 287 11.76 -10.19 -5.42
CA ALA A 287 11.03 -9.05 -5.99
C ALA A 287 9.82 -8.63 -5.13
N SER A 288 9.06 -9.59 -4.58
CA SER A 288 7.81 -9.29 -3.86
C SER A 288 8.06 -8.45 -2.60
N ALA A 289 9.12 -8.77 -1.86
CA ALA A 289 9.55 -8.02 -0.69
C ALA A 289 9.93 -6.58 -1.07
N GLU A 290 10.63 -6.40 -2.18
CA GLU A 290 11.14 -5.12 -2.63
C GLU A 290 10.01 -4.14 -3.00
N ARG A 291 8.96 -4.63 -3.68
CA ARG A 291 7.86 -3.79 -4.19
C ARG A 291 7.08 -3.06 -3.12
N VAL A 292 6.86 -3.68 -1.97
CA VAL A 292 6.21 -3.04 -0.82
C VAL A 292 6.99 -1.81 -0.36
N PHE A 293 8.32 -1.87 -0.37
CA PHE A 293 9.19 -0.77 0.05
C PHE A 293 9.22 0.33 -0.99
N GLN A 294 9.27 -0.03 -2.27
CA GLN A 294 9.11 0.93 -3.36
C GLN A 294 7.77 1.67 -3.24
N ALA A 295 6.66 0.95 -3.07
CA ALA A 295 5.33 1.52 -2.93
C ALA A 295 5.21 2.44 -1.70
N THR A 296 5.75 2.01 -0.56
CA THR A 296 5.72 2.79 0.68
C THR A 296 6.51 4.10 0.55
N ALA A 297 7.71 4.06 -0.02
CA ALA A 297 8.53 5.25 -0.22
C ALA A 297 7.89 6.23 -1.22
N LEU A 298 7.32 5.71 -2.32
CA LEU A 298 6.56 6.48 -3.29
C LEU A 298 5.36 7.19 -2.67
N ALA A 299 4.55 6.48 -1.88
CA ALA A 299 3.39 7.05 -1.19
C ALA A 299 3.80 8.17 -0.22
N GLN A 300 4.88 7.96 0.53
CA GLN A 300 5.41 8.97 1.44
C GLN A 300 5.90 10.21 0.69
N TYR A 301 6.65 10.04 -0.40
CA TYR A 301 7.09 11.16 -1.23
C TYR A 301 5.90 11.91 -1.84
N ALA A 302 4.93 11.22 -2.43
CA ALA A 302 3.71 11.81 -2.97
C ALA A 302 2.94 12.63 -1.92
N ARG A 303 2.84 12.13 -0.69
CA ARG A 303 2.25 12.85 0.44
C ARG A 303 3.01 14.14 0.78
N THR A 304 4.35 14.11 0.80
CA THR A 304 5.16 15.29 1.14
C THR A 304 4.99 16.43 0.14
N ILE A 305 4.81 16.11 -1.14
CA ILE A 305 4.61 17.10 -2.20
C ILE A 305 3.14 17.37 -2.50
N LYS A 306 2.22 16.73 -1.77
CA LYS A 306 0.76 16.82 -1.95
C LYS A 306 0.31 16.54 -3.38
N ALA A 307 0.86 15.48 -3.98
CA ALA A 307 0.40 15.03 -5.30
C ALA A 307 -1.06 14.54 -5.20
N GLY A 308 -1.92 15.02 -6.09
CA GLY A 308 -3.32 14.57 -6.17
C GLY A 308 -3.47 13.19 -6.80
N SER A 309 -2.43 12.70 -7.50
CA SER A 309 -2.42 11.36 -8.05
C SER A 309 -1.06 10.67 -7.89
N ILE A 310 -1.10 9.34 -7.84
CA ILE A 310 0.07 8.46 -7.85
C ILE A 310 -0.13 7.39 -8.92
N ALA A 311 0.94 7.02 -9.61
CA ALA A 311 0.86 6.11 -10.75
C ALA A 311 1.92 5.01 -10.69
N HIS A 312 1.60 3.85 -11.24
CA HIS A 312 2.53 2.74 -11.45
C HIS A 312 2.25 2.06 -12.80
N GLY A 313 3.25 1.30 -13.28
CA GLY A 313 3.22 0.63 -14.58
C GLY A 313 2.90 -0.87 -14.51
N SER A 314 2.28 -1.35 -13.43
CA SER A 314 2.00 -2.79 -13.29
C SER A 314 0.90 -3.25 -14.24
N THR A 315 1.00 -4.51 -14.70
CA THR A 315 -0.02 -5.14 -15.54
C THR A 315 -1.17 -5.70 -14.70
N GLY A 316 -2.30 -6.02 -15.33
CA GLY A 316 -3.48 -6.57 -14.65
C GLY A 316 -3.38 -8.03 -14.21
N LEU A 317 -2.32 -8.76 -14.58
CA LEU A 317 -2.11 -10.17 -14.21
C LEU A 317 -1.02 -10.36 -13.16
N ASP A 318 -0.29 -9.30 -12.82
CA ASP A 318 0.83 -9.33 -11.89
C ASP A 318 0.34 -9.04 -10.45
N ASN A 319 0.98 -9.67 -9.47
CA ASN A 319 0.80 -9.36 -8.04
C ASN A 319 1.26 -7.94 -7.69
N ASP A 320 2.18 -7.36 -8.46
CA ASP A 320 2.72 -6.03 -8.17
C ASP A 320 1.65 -4.94 -8.15
N GLN A 321 0.61 -5.04 -8.98
CA GLN A 321 -0.50 -4.08 -8.96
C GLN A 321 -1.19 -4.05 -7.58
N VAL A 322 -1.38 -5.22 -6.96
CA VAL A 322 -2.07 -5.36 -5.68
C VAL A 322 -1.18 -4.82 -4.57
N ARG A 323 0.13 -5.11 -4.62
CA ARG A 323 1.13 -4.61 -3.67
C ARG A 323 1.19 -3.08 -3.67
N PHE A 324 1.21 -2.45 -4.85
CA PHE A 324 1.18 -1.00 -4.98
C PHE A 324 -0.14 -0.41 -4.49
N ASP A 325 -1.28 -0.94 -4.95
CA ASP A 325 -2.60 -0.39 -4.64
C ASP A 325 -2.93 -0.48 -3.14
N ILE A 326 -2.59 -1.59 -2.47
CA ILE A 326 -2.76 -1.72 -1.02
C ILE A 326 -1.94 -0.66 -0.28
N ALA A 327 -0.65 -0.53 -0.61
CA ALA A 327 0.23 0.44 0.06
C ALA A 327 -0.23 1.88 -0.18
N PHE A 328 -0.63 2.22 -1.40
CA PHE A 328 -1.15 3.54 -1.75
C PHE A 328 -2.47 3.83 -1.07
N SER A 329 -3.39 2.87 -1.02
CA SER A 329 -4.69 3.03 -0.34
C SER A 329 -4.54 3.25 1.16
N ILE A 330 -3.58 2.58 1.80
CA ILE A 330 -3.32 2.74 3.24
C ILE A 330 -2.61 4.06 3.54
N LEU A 331 -1.57 4.40 2.77
CA LEU A 331 -0.65 5.50 3.11
C LEU A 331 -1.04 6.85 2.47
N LEU A 332 -1.84 6.81 1.41
CA LEU A 332 -2.26 7.94 0.60
C LEU A 332 -3.74 7.81 0.15
N PRO A 333 -4.70 7.63 1.08
CA PRO A 333 -6.11 7.32 0.75
C PRO A 333 -6.85 8.40 -0.04
N GLU A 334 -6.35 9.64 -0.02
CA GLU A 334 -7.00 10.78 -0.68
C GLU A 334 -6.51 10.98 -2.13
N ALA A 335 -5.43 10.31 -2.55
CA ALA A 335 -4.90 10.45 -3.91
C ALA A 335 -5.54 9.44 -4.87
N THR A 336 -5.72 9.86 -6.12
CA THR A 336 -6.14 8.94 -7.19
C THR A 336 -4.97 8.05 -7.59
N ILE A 337 -5.19 6.74 -7.59
CA ILE A 337 -4.23 5.77 -8.11
C ILE A 337 -4.47 5.59 -9.61
N LEU A 338 -3.41 5.70 -10.41
CA LEU A 338 -3.45 5.53 -11.87
C LEU A 338 -2.59 4.33 -12.28
N ALA A 339 -3.17 3.36 -12.98
CA ALA A 339 -2.44 2.21 -13.50
C ALA A 339 -2.67 2.07 -15.02
N PRO A 340 -2.08 2.97 -15.85
CA PRO A 340 -2.48 3.11 -17.25
C PRO A 340 -2.41 1.82 -18.08
N ILE A 341 -1.43 0.94 -17.81
CA ILE A 341 -1.25 -0.31 -18.55
C ILE A 341 -2.35 -1.31 -18.22
N ARG A 342 -2.64 -1.50 -16.93
CA ARG A 342 -3.75 -2.33 -16.45
C ARG A 342 -5.08 -1.79 -16.96
N ASP A 343 -5.37 -0.52 -16.69
CA ASP A 343 -6.70 0.06 -16.86
C ASP A 343 -7.10 0.19 -18.34
N GLN A 344 -6.13 0.33 -19.25
CA GLN A 344 -6.36 0.39 -20.70
C GLN A 344 -6.09 -0.93 -21.42
N HIS A 345 -5.70 -1.99 -20.70
CA HIS A 345 -5.29 -3.27 -21.28
C HIS A 345 -4.23 -3.13 -22.39
N VAL A 346 -3.21 -2.28 -22.15
CA VAL A 346 -2.18 -2.00 -23.14
C VAL A 346 -1.32 -3.24 -23.34
N SER A 347 -1.20 -3.69 -24.58
CA SER A 347 -0.29 -4.79 -24.92
C SER A 347 1.15 -4.30 -25.07
N ARG A 348 2.11 -5.18 -24.80
CA ARG A 348 3.55 -4.89 -24.95
C ARG A 348 3.91 -4.37 -26.34
N ASN A 349 3.31 -4.93 -27.40
CA ASN A 349 3.52 -4.46 -28.77
C ASN A 349 2.98 -3.03 -28.97
N ALA A 350 1.82 -2.71 -28.39
CA ALA A 350 1.26 -1.37 -28.44
C ALA A 350 2.14 -0.35 -27.69
N GLU A 351 2.77 -0.73 -26.57
CA GLU A 351 3.74 0.12 -25.87
C GLU A 351 4.95 0.42 -26.76
N ILE A 352 5.51 -0.61 -27.40
CA ILE A 352 6.64 -0.50 -28.33
C ILE A 352 6.30 0.45 -29.48
N GLU A 353 5.16 0.25 -30.13
CA GLU A 353 4.71 1.08 -31.26
C GLU A 353 4.45 2.53 -30.81
N TYR A 354 3.84 2.72 -29.64
CA TYR A 354 3.58 4.04 -29.08
C TYR A 354 4.88 4.81 -28.82
N LEU A 355 5.87 4.16 -28.20
CA LEU A 355 7.16 4.77 -27.91
C LEU A 355 7.96 5.07 -29.19
N LYS A 356 7.93 4.18 -30.18
CA LYS A 356 8.52 4.42 -31.52
C LYS A 356 7.90 5.63 -32.21
N LYS A 357 6.57 5.76 -32.20
CA LYS A 357 5.85 6.91 -32.77
C LYS A 357 6.27 8.24 -32.13
N HIS A 358 6.75 8.19 -30.89
CA HIS A 358 7.21 9.35 -30.14
C HIS A 358 8.75 9.52 -30.11
N ASN A 359 9.47 8.84 -31.01
CA ASN A 359 10.92 8.90 -31.15
C ASN A 359 11.68 8.54 -29.86
N ILE A 360 11.18 7.56 -29.11
CA ILE A 360 11.88 6.98 -27.95
C ILE A 360 12.55 5.68 -28.40
N GLU A 361 13.87 5.63 -28.28
CA GLU A 361 14.69 4.47 -28.63
C GLU A 361 14.86 3.52 -27.42
N PHE A 362 14.67 2.23 -27.67
CA PHE A 362 14.90 1.14 -26.71
C PHE A 362 15.71 0.01 -27.36
N ASP A 363 16.43 -0.76 -26.54
CA ASP A 363 17.00 -2.05 -26.95
C ASP A 363 15.89 -3.11 -27.00
N TRP A 364 15.28 -3.27 -28.17
CA TRP A 364 14.11 -4.13 -28.37
C TRP A 364 14.43 -5.63 -28.19
N ALA A 365 15.69 -6.05 -28.29
CA ALA A 365 16.08 -7.45 -28.08
C ALA A 365 15.99 -7.82 -26.59
N LYS A 366 16.33 -6.88 -25.69
CA LYS A 366 16.15 -7.05 -24.23
C LYS A 366 14.69 -6.99 -23.78
N ALA A 367 13.76 -6.60 -24.66
CA ALA A 367 12.35 -6.50 -24.31
C ALA A 367 11.62 -7.87 -24.21
N GLN A 368 12.28 -8.99 -24.55
CA GLN A 368 11.66 -10.32 -24.52
C GLN A 368 11.45 -10.88 -23.10
N TYR A 369 12.33 -10.52 -22.16
CA TYR A 369 12.20 -10.89 -20.75
C TYR A 369 11.98 -9.64 -19.90
N SER A 370 11.17 -9.78 -18.85
CA SER A 370 11.06 -8.81 -17.77
C SER A 370 12.03 -9.22 -16.66
N VAL A 371 13.09 -8.45 -16.49
CA VAL A 371 14.15 -8.73 -15.50
C VAL A 371 14.08 -7.67 -14.40
N ASN A 372 13.77 -8.11 -13.17
CA ASN A 372 13.79 -7.24 -11.99
C ASN A 372 14.99 -7.61 -11.13
N LYS A 373 16.04 -6.80 -11.21
CA LYS A 373 17.25 -6.96 -10.42
C LYS A 373 17.12 -6.21 -9.09
N GLY A 374 17.19 -6.94 -7.98
CA GLY A 374 17.13 -6.39 -6.62
C GLY A 374 18.38 -6.73 -5.81
N LEU A 375 18.49 -6.14 -4.62
CA LEU A 375 19.55 -6.48 -3.65
C LEU A 375 19.45 -7.93 -3.17
N TRP A 376 18.22 -8.47 -3.09
CA TRP A 376 17.93 -9.80 -2.55
C TRP A 376 17.67 -10.86 -3.65
N GLY A 377 18.23 -10.64 -4.83
CA GLY A 377 18.11 -11.54 -5.99
C GLY A 377 17.41 -10.88 -7.19
N THR A 378 17.40 -11.60 -8.30
CA THR A 378 16.81 -11.16 -9.56
C THR A 378 15.68 -12.09 -9.96
N THR A 379 14.56 -11.55 -10.42
CA THR A 379 13.47 -12.33 -11.03
C THR A 379 13.40 -12.10 -12.53
N ILE A 380 13.04 -13.16 -13.28
CA ILE A 380 12.98 -13.18 -14.73
C ILE A 380 11.62 -13.76 -15.12
N GLY A 381 10.81 -12.97 -15.81
CA GLY A 381 9.52 -13.38 -16.38
C GLY A 381 9.50 -13.22 -17.90
N GLY A 382 8.64 -13.99 -18.56
CA GLY A 382 8.45 -13.96 -20.01
C GLY A 382 8.83 -15.27 -20.69
N ARG A 383 8.37 -15.43 -21.94
CA ARG A 383 8.66 -16.57 -22.83
C ARG A 383 8.49 -17.93 -22.15
N GLU A 384 9.58 -18.59 -21.78
CA GLU A 384 9.60 -19.95 -21.22
C GLU A 384 8.92 -20.03 -19.85
N THR A 385 8.74 -18.89 -19.16
CA THR A 385 7.98 -18.87 -17.90
C THR A 385 6.47 -18.99 -18.10
N PHE A 386 5.95 -18.84 -19.32
CA PHE A 386 4.51 -19.02 -19.62
C PHE A 386 4.09 -20.47 -19.85
N THR A 387 5.05 -21.38 -19.96
CA THR A 387 4.79 -22.83 -20.10
C THR A 387 5.27 -23.55 -18.85
N SER A 388 4.88 -24.82 -18.66
CA SER A 388 5.35 -25.64 -17.53
C SER A 388 6.50 -26.58 -17.91
N SER A 389 6.78 -26.74 -19.20
CA SER A 389 7.70 -27.75 -19.73
C SER A 389 9.07 -27.19 -20.12
N GLU A 390 9.22 -25.87 -20.22
CA GLU A 390 10.46 -25.23 -20.64
C GLU A 390 11.28 -24.73 -19.44
N TRP A 391 12.58 -24.49 -19.65
CA TRP A 391 13.50 -23.90 -18.68
C TRP A 391 14.07 -22.59 -19.22
N LEU A 392 14.49 -21.69 -18.33
CA LEU A 392 15.15 -20.46 -18.76
C LEU A 392 16.53 -20.75 -19.36
N PRO A 393 16.82 -20.27 -20.57
CA PRO A 393 18.13 -20.44 -21.18
C PRO A 393 19.18 -19.54 -20.50
N GLU A 394 20.47 -19.85 -20.67
CA GLU A 394 21.57 -19.11 -20.01
C GLU A 394 21.51 -17.62 -20.35
N GLU A 395 21.18 -17.28 -21.60
CA GLU A 395 21.05 -15.91 -22.12
C GLU A 395 20.04 -15.04 -21.34
N ALA A 396 19.03 -15.65 -20.72
CA ALA A 396 17.99 -14.96 -19.97
C ALA A 396 18.49 -14.42 -18.62
N TYR A 397 19.51 -15.05 -18.03
CA TYR A 397 20.08 -14.60 -16.75
C TYR A 397 21.02 -13.40 -16.96
N PRO A 398 20.88 -12.31 -16.18
CA PRO A 398 21.77 -11.15 -16.35
C PRO A 398 23.19 -11.43 -15.85
N THR A 399 23.36 -12.24 -14.81
CA THR A 399 24.68 -12.70 -14.36
C THR A 399 25.09 -13.88 -15.21
N ARG A 400 26.23 -13.79 -15.91
CA ARG A 400 26.76 -14.88 -16.74
C ARG A 400 27.55 -15.86 -15.90
N PHE A 401 27.31 -17.15 -16.12
CA PHE A 401 28.20 -18.19 -15.58
C PHE A 401 29.62 -18.00 -16.14
N SER A 402 30.62 -17.94 -15.27
CA SER A 402 32.02 -17.73 -15.67
C SER A 402 32.92 -18.93 -15.39
N ASN A 403 32.34 -20.09 -15.08
CA ASN A 403 33.06 -21.31 -14.68
C ASN A 403 34.20 -21.10 -13.66
N PRO A 404 33.92 -20.46 -12.51
CA PRO A 404 34.93 -20.24 -11.48
C PRO A 404 35.42 -21.56 -10.84
N ALA A 405 36.67 -21.57 -10.39
CA ALA A 405 37.21 -22.68 -9.62
C ALA A 405 36.48 -22.79 -8.26
N PRO A 406 36.22 -24.01 -7.73
CA PRO A 406 35.59 -24.16 -6.43
C PRO A 406 36.34 -23.43 -5.32
N GLN A 407 35.61 -22.76 -4.43
CA GLN A 407 36.18 -21.95 -3.36
C GLN A 407 35.39 -22.16 -2.07
N THR A 408 36.07 -22.15 -0.92
CA THR A 408 35.42 -22.07 0.40
C THR A 408 35.36 -20.62 0.85
N VAL A 409 34.20 -20.21 1.36
CA VAL A 409 33.98 -18.91 2.00
C VAL A 409 33.49 -19.12 3.42
N GLU A 410 33.90 -18.26 4.33
CA GLU A 410 33.40 -18.24 5.71
C GLU A 410 32.46 -17.05 5.90
N LEU A 411 31.25 -17.29 6.40
CA LEU A 411 30.25 -16.24 6.68
C LEU A 411 30.15 -16.02 8.19
N HIS A 412 30.34 -14.78 8.63
CA HIS A 412 30.29 -14.41 10.04
C HIS A 412 28.98 -13.72 10.38
N PHE A 413 28.26 -14.29 11.34
CA PHE A 413 27.00 -13.78 11.84
C PHE A 413 27.16 -13.23 13.26
N THR A 414 26.49 -12.12 13.55
CA THR A 414 26.30 -11.62 14.91
C THR A 414 24.83 -11.30 15.11
N ARG A 415 24.22 -11.96 16.08
CA ARG A 415 22.78 -11.87 16.37
C ARG A 415 21.91 -12.02 15.11
N GLY A 416 22.20 -13.03 14.30
CA GLY A 416 21.51 -13.36 13.06
C GLY A 416 21.93 -12.51 11.85
N GLU A 417 22.62 -11.39 12.04
CA GLU A 417 23.00 -10.49 10.95
C GLU A 417 24.36 -10.88 10.36
N LEU A 418 24.47 -10.89 9.02
CA LEU A 418 25.72 -11.12 8.32
C LEU A 418 26.61 -9.88 8.42
N ILE A 419 27.72 -9.99 9.16
CA ILE A 419 28.64 -8.88 9.43
C ILE A 419 30.04 -9.08 8.85
N GLY A 420 30.34 -10.27 8.31
CA GLY A 420 31.66 -10.57 7.78
C GLY A 420 31.68 -11.72 6.78
N ILE A 421 32.65 -11.68 5.86
CA ILE A 421 32.91 -12.72 4.86
C ILE A 421 34.41 -12.93 4.77
N ASN A 422 34.90 -14.13 5.12
CA ASN A 422 36.31 -14.39 5.37
C ASN A 422 36.89 -13.32 6.33
N GLU A 423 38.09 -12.81 6.03
CA GLU A 423 38.75 -11.76 6.84
C GLU A 423 38.11 -10.36 6.71
N LEU A 424 37.08 -10.18 5.87
CA LEU A 424 36.47 -8.87 5.63
C LEU A 424 35.25 -8.65 6.53
N ALA A 425 35.31 -7.60 7.36
CA ALA A 425 34.19 -7.13 8.16
C ALA A 425 33.43 -5.99 7.45
N PHE A 426 32.11 -5.97 7.61
CA PHE A 426 31.21 -4.98 7.03
C PHE A 426 30.44 -4.26 8.13
N ALA A 427 30.49 -2.93 8.14
CA ALA A 427 29.67 -2.12 9.04
C ALA A 427 28.19 -2.10 8.64
N ASN A 428 27.89 -2.38 7.36
CA ASN A 428 26.56 -2.44 6.81
C ASN A 428 26.31 -3.82 6.16
N PRO A 429 25.33 -4.62 6.64
CA PRO A 429 25.00 -5.91 6.06
C PRO A 429 24.62 -5.87 4.57
N VAL A 430 24.11 -4.75 4.07
CA VAL A 430 23.86 -4.55 2.63
C VAL A 430 25.15 -4.75 1.83
N GLN A 431 26.26 -4.19 2.31
CA GLN A 431 27.56 -4.30 1.65
C GLN A 431 28.07 -5.74 1.71
N ALA A 432 27.80 -6.46 2.81
CA ALA A 432 28.12 -7.88 2.92
C ALA A 432 27.34 -8.71 1.88
N ILE A 433 26.04 -8.46 1.71
CA ILE A 433 25.21 -9.13 0.70
C ILE A 433 25.73 -8.86 -0.71
N GLN A 434 26.00 -7.59 -1.04
CA GLN A 434 26.55 -7.20 -2.36
C GLN A 434 27.93 -7.80 -2.60
N HIS A 435 28.77 -7.92 -1.57
CA HIS A 435 30.08 -8.55 -1.66
C HIS A 435 29.95 -10.06 -1.89
N LEU A 436 29.07 -10.74 -1.15
CA LEU A 436 28.81 -12.16 -1.35
C LEU A 436 28.25 -12.44 -2.74
N GLU A 437 27.36 -11.60 -3.26
CA GLU A 437 26.78 -11.76 -4.59
C GLU A 437 27.87 -11.69 -5.68
N LYS A 438 28.87 -10.80 -5.53
CA LYS A 438 30.02 -10.75 -6.44
C LYS A 438 30.88 -12.02 -6.41
N ILE A 439 30.93 -12.72 -5.28
CA ILE A 439 31.68 -13.98 -5.14
C ILE A 439 30.85 -15.16 -5.66
N ALA A 440 29.60 -15.28 -5.23
CA ALA A 440 28.75 -16.45 -5.47
C ALA A 440 28.01 -16.41 -6.82
N GLY A 441 27.65 -15.23 -7.34
CA GLY A 441 26.95 -15.07 -8.61
C GLY A 441 27.65 -15.73 -9.81
N PRO A 442 28.98 -15.58 -9.99
CA PRO A 442 29.73 -16.23 -11.08
C PRO A 442 29.63 -17.76 -11.12
N TYR A 443 29.28 -18.41 -9.99
CA TYR A 443 29.06 -19.86 -9.91
C TYR A 443 27.67 -20.29 -10.43
N ALA A 444 26.80 -19.36 -10.85
CA ALA A 444 25.42 -19.65 -11.23
C ALA A 444 24.59 -20.35 -10.12
N ILE A 445 24.90 -20.03 -8.86
CA ILE A 445 24.18 -20.55 -7.70
C ILE A 445 22.82 -19.88 -7.58
N GLY A 446 21.81 -20.66 -7.18
CA GLY A 446 20.48 -20.13 -6.86
C GLY A 446 19.68 -19.67 -8.06
N ARG A 447 19.95 -20.26 -9.22
CA ARG A 447 19.10 -20.19 -10.41
C ARG A 447 18.04 -21.29 -10.34
N ASP A 448 16.77 -20.90 -10.35
CA ASP A 448 15.65 -21.85 -10.31
C ASP A 448 14.36 -21.22 -10.87
N LEU A 449 13.31 -22.04 -10.98
CA LEU A 449 11.96 -21.64 -11.36
C LEU A 449 11.02 -21.85 -10.16
N HIS A 450 10.18 -20.86 -9.90
CA HIS A 450 9.18 -20.89 -8.85
C HIS A 450 7.78 -20.84 -9.45
N VAL A 451 6.89 -21.68 -8.95
CA VAL A 451 5.46 -21.66 -9.28
C VAL A 451 4.69 -21.43 -7.98
N ASP A 452 3.76 -20.48 -8.02
CA ASP A 452 2.94 -20.15 -6.86
C ASP A 452 1.56 -19.63 -7.26
N ASP A 453 0.66 -19.56 -6.28
CA ASP A 453 -0.62 -18.90 -6.44
C ASP A 453 -0.47 -17.39 -6.24
N THR A 454 -0.93 -16.62 -7.23
CA THR A 454 -1.05 -15.16 -7.14
C THR A 454 -2.14 -14.77 -6.15
N THR A 455 -2.08 -13.54 -5.65
CA THR A 455 -3.09 -12.99 -4.73
C THR A 455 -4.49 -12.94 -5.37
N ILE A 456 -4.58 -12.95 -6.70
CA ILE A 456 -5.84 -12.98 -7.47
C ILE A 456 -6.31 -14.42 -7.83
N GLY A 457 -5.61 -15.45 -7.35
CA GLY A 457 -6.05 -16.86 -7.44
C GLY A 457 -5.66 -17.61 -8.72
N ILE A 458 -4.75 -17.08 -9.54
CA ILE A 458 -4.17 -17.80 -10.68
C ILE A 458 -2.75 -18.29 -10.36
N LYS A 459 -2.28 -19.34 -11.05
CA LYS A 459 -0.88 -19.76 -10.95
C LYS A 459 0.02 -18.86 -11.79
N ASP A 460 1.14 -18.46 -11.21
CA ASP A 460 2.21 -17.76 -11.91
C ASP A 460 3.52 -18.55 -11.80
N ARG A 461 4.37 -18.42 -12.80
CA ARG A 461 5.68 -19.05 -12.87
C ARG A 461 6.72 -18.00 -13.20
N ILE A 462 7.76 -17.92 -12.38
CA ILE A 462 8.85 -16.97 -12.54
C ILE A 462 10.20 -17.68 -12.38
N GLY A 463 11.19 -17.28 -13.16
CA GLY A 463 12.57 -17.66 -12.88
C GLY A 463 13.23 -16.67 -11.95
N PHE A 464 14.28 -17.11 -11.27
CA PHE A 464 15.09 -16.23 -10.45
C PHE A 464 16.54 -16.65 -10.40
N GLU A 465 17.43 -15.70 -10.09
CA GLU A 465 18.79 -15.96 -9.64
C GLU A 465 19.04 -15.23 -8.30
N ALA A 466 19.46 -15.97 -7.28
CA ALA A 466 19.58 -15.46 -5.91
C ALA A 466 20.76 -16.13 -5.17
N ALA A 467 21.98 -15.94 -5.68
CA ALA A 467 23.17 -16.62 -5.17
C ALA A 467 23.46 -16.26 -3.71
N ALA A 468 23.63 -14.97 -3.38
CA ALA A 468 23.86 -14.55 -2.01
C ALA A 468 22.68 -14.86 -1.07
N PRO A 469 21.40 -14.56 -1.40
CA PRO A 469 20.27 -14.89 -0.54
C PRO A 469 20.21 -16.37 -0.13
N LEU A 470 20.33 -17.31 -1.06
CA LEU A 470 20.23 -18.73 -0.74
C LEU A 470 21.41 -19.23 0.11
N VAL A 471 22.62 -18.75 -0.17
CA VAL A 471 23.80 -19.08 0.63
C VAL A 471 23.65 -18.53 2.06
N ILE A 472 23.21 -17.27 2.21
CA ILE A 472 22.99 -16.64 3.52
C ILE A 472 21.91 -17.37 4.30
N ILE A 473 20.74 -17.60 3.70
CA ILE A 473 19.62 -18.29 4.36
C ILE A 473 20.06 -19.68 4.82
N LYS A 474 20.78 -20.43 3.98
CA LYS A 474 21.20 -21.78 4.34
C LYS A 474 22.30 -21.80 5.40
N ALA A 475 23.22 -20.85 5.37
CA ALA A 475 24.26 -20.70 6.39
C ALA A 475 23.65 -20.27 7.74
N HIS A 476 22.76 -19.28 7.72
CA HIS A 476 22.01 -18.83 8.89
C HIS A 476 21.19 -19.95 9.51
N HIS A 477 20.42 -20.68 8.70
CA HIS A 477 19.68 -21.87 9.14
C HIS A 477 20.62 -22.94 9.74
N ALA A 478 21.79 -23.17 9.14
CA ALA A 478 22.76 -24.11 9.69
C ALA A 478 23.22 -23.70 11.09
N LEU A 479 23.56 -22.42 11.29
CA LEU A 479 23.96 -21.88 12.58
C LEU A 479 22.84 -21.97 13.63
N GLU A 480 21.61 -21.64 13.25
CA GLU A 480 20.45 -21.70 14.16
C GLU A 480 20.19 -23.09 14.74
N LYS A 481 20.39 -24.15 13.95
CA LYS A 481 20.24 -25.53 14.44
C LYS A 481 21.21 -25.88 15.57
N HIS A 482 22.33 -25.18 15.64
CA HIS A 482 23.34 -25.37 16.67
C HIS A 482 23.08 -24.52 17.90
N VAL A 483 22.44 -23.36 17.77
CA VAL A 483 22.33 -22.37 18.87
C VAL A 483 20.92 -22.19 19.44
N LEU A 484 19.89 -22.71 18.74
CA LEU A 484 18.50 -22.65 19.17
C LEU A 484 17.97 -24.03 19.60
N THR A 485 17.07 -24.04 20.59
CA THR A 485 16.42 -25.27 21.03
C THR A 485 15.38 -25.77 20.02
N LYS A 486 15.02 -27.06 20.11
CA LYS A 486 13.98 -27.70 19.28
C LYS A 486 12.70 -26.88 19.18
N TRP A 487 12.18 -26.38 20.30
CA TRP A 487 10.89 -25.67 20.32
C TRP A 487 10.97 -24.22 19.86
N GLN A 488 12.14 -23.58 20.00
CA GLN A 488 12.36 -22.28 19.36
C GLN A 488 12.34 -22.42 17.84
N LEU A 489 13.07 -23.40 17.30
CA LEU A 489 13.07 -23.68 15.86
C LEU A 489 11.65 -23.99 15.35
N TYR A 490 10.94 -24.90 16.01
CA TYR A 490 9.58 -25.30 15.64
C TYR A 490 8.62 -24.10 15.48
N TRP A 491 8.56 -23.22 16.48
CA TRP A 491 7.65 -22.06 16.42
C TRP A 491 8.14 -20.98 15.46
N LYS A 492 9.45 -20.78 15.37
CA LYS A 492 10.05 -19.82 14.43
C LYS A 492 9.73 -20.18 12.99
N ASP A 493 9.85 -21.45 12.62
CA ASP A 493 9.60 -21.92 11.25
C ASP A 493 8.13 -21.68 10.84
N GLN A 494 7.17 -21.97 11.72
CA GLN A 494 5.74 -21.73 11.47
C GLN A 494 5.43 -20.24 11.25
N LEU A 495 6.00 -19.38 12.12
CA LEU A 495 5.80 -17.93 12.01
C LEU A 495 6.50 -17.37 10.77
N ALA A 496 7.66 -17.90 10.40
CA ALA A 496 8.41 -17.47 9.23
C ALA A 496 7.70 -17.84 7.92
N GLU A 497 7.11 -19.04 7.84
CA GLU A 497 6.30 -19.45 6.69
C GLU A 497 5.12 -18.49 6.49
N TRP A 498 4.37 -18.23 7.55
CA TRP A 498 3.23 -17.31 7.49
C TRP A 498 3.65 -15.87 7.18
N TYR A 499 4.74 -15.38 7.79
CA TYR A 499 5.31 -14.07 7.50
C TYR A 499 5.72 -13.93 6.03
N GLY A 500 6.35 -14.96 5.46
CA GLY A 500 6.72 -15.02 4.05
C GLY A 500 5.50 -14.92 3.12
N ASN A 501 4.42 -15.63 3.45
CA ASN A 501 3.16 -15.57 2.69
C ASN A 501 2.55 -14.16 2.70
N MET A 502 2.44 -13.55 3.89
CA MET A 502 1.90 -12.19 4.04
C MET A 502 2.74 -11.16 3.28
N LEU A 503 4.07 -11.29 3.30
CA LEU A 503 4.95 -10.41 2.55
C LEU A 503 4.77 -10.61 1.03
N HIS A 504 4.65 -11.86 0.58
CA HIS A 504 4.39 -12.18 -0.82
C HIS A 504 3.08 -11.55 -1.32
N GLU A 505 2.03 -11.58 -0.51
CA GLU A 505 0.70 -11.04 -0.81
C GLU A 505 0.57 -9.51 -0.63
N GLY A 506 1.67 -8.82 -0.27
CA GLY A 506 1.66 -7.36 -0.10
C GLY A 506 1.06 -6.87 1.23
N GLN A 507 0.85 -7.76 2.20
CA GLN A 507 0.23 -7.46 3.50
C GLN A 507 1.24 -7.00 4.56
N PHE A 508 2.40 -6.48 4.16
CA PHE A 508 3.49 -6.09 5.07
C PHE A 508 3.10 -5.03 6.12
N LEU A 509 2.14 -4.17 5.79
CA LEU A 509 1.66 -3.09 6.65
C LEU A 509 0.68 -3.58 7.73
N ASP A 510 0.29 -4.87 7.71
CA ASP A 510 -0.54 -5.43 8.77
C ASP A 510 0.22 -5.43 10.11
N PRO A 511 -0.40 -4.97 11.23
CA PRO A 511 0.24 -4.93 12.54
C PRO A 511 0.85 -6.26 13.00
N VAL A 512 0.25 -7.39 12.60
CA VAL A 512 0.74 -8.74 12.94
C VAL A 512 2.17 -8.98 12.45
N MET A 513 2.57 -8.35 11.34
CA MET A 513 3.94 -8.44 10.81
C MET A 513 4.94 -7.94 11.86
N ARG A 514 4.65 -6.84 12.55
CA ARG A 514 5.51 -6.31 13.62
C ARG A 514 5.57 -7.24 14.83
N ASN A 515 4.49 -7.97 15.13
CA ASN A 515 4.47 -8.93 16.22
C ASN A 515 5.38 -10.13 15.92
N ILE A 516 5.31 -10.65 14.68
CA ILE A 516 6.18 -11.75 14.25
C ILE A 516 7.64 -11.30 14.18
N GLU A 517 7.91 -10.12 13.62
CA GLU A 517 9.26 -9.55 13.60
C GLU A 517 9.87 -9.42 14.99
N SER A 518 9.07 -9.10 16.01
CA SER A 518 9.53 -9.06 17.40
C SER A 518 9.97 -10.43 17.91
N PHE A 519 9.21 -11.49 17.59
CA PHE A 519 9.59 -12.86 17.90
C PHE A 519 10.87 -13.28 17.15
N LEU A 520 10.92 -13.00 15.83
CA LEU A 520 12.08 -13.31 15.00
C LEU A 520 13.32 -12.61 15.54
N PHE A 521 13.24 -11.31 15.84
CA PHE A 521 14.34 -10.55 16.42
C PHE A 521 14.83 -11.13 17.75
N ASP A 522 13.91 -11.47 18.66
CA ASP A 522 14.28 -12.03 19.97
C ASP A 522 14.99 -13.39 19.85
N SER A 523 14.55 -14.21 18.88
CA SER A 523 15.17 -15.52 18.62
C SER A 523 16.65 -15.43 18.23
N GLN A 524 17.10 -14.29 17.71
CA GLN A 524 18.47 -14.13 17.21
C GLN A 524 19.53 -13.82 18.27
N LYS A 525 19.16 -13.64 19.55
CA LYS A 525 20.09 -13.23 20.63
C LYS A 525 21.42 -14.00 20.67
N ASN A 526 21.38 -15.31 20.42
CA ASN A 526 22.54 -16.20 20.48
C ASN A 526 23.00 -16.70 19.09
N VAL A 527 22.40 -16.20 18.01
CA VAL A 527 22.73 -16.61 16.64
C VAL A 527 23.98 -15.86 16.19
N SER A 528 25.12 -16.20 16.77
CA SER A 528 26.43 -15.59 16.47
C SER A 528 27.47 -16.67 16.27
N GLY A 529 28.30 -16.53 15.25
CA GLY A 529 29.26 -17.57 14.87
C GLY A 529 29.72 -17.43 13.42
N ALA A 530 30.55 -18.39 12.98
CA ALA A 530 31.02 -18.47 11.60
C ALA A 530 30.50 -19.75 10.92
N VAL A 531 30.22 -19.68 9.63
CA VAL A 531 29.73 -20.80 8.82
C VAL A 531 30.60 -20.95 7.58
N SER A 532 31.24 -22.11 7.45
CA SER A 532 32.05 -22.44 6.28
C SER A 532 31.17 -23.01 5.16
N VAL A 533 31.25 -22.41 3.98
CA VAL A 533 30.46 -22.78 2.79
C VAL A 533 31.39 -23.05 1.61
N HIS A 534 31.25 -24.22 1.00
CA HIS A 534 31.91 -24.56 -0.26
C HIS A 534 31.05 -24.14 -1.45
N LEU A 535 31.59 -23.31 -2.33
CA LEU A 535 30.98 -22.84 -3.57
C LEU A 535 31.56 -23.63 -4.75
N ALA A 536 30.68 -24.16 -5.61
CA ALA A 536 31.04 -24.85 -6.84
C ALA A 536 30.02 -24.50 -7.93
N PRO A 537 30.34 -24.71 -9.22
CA PRO A 537 29.39 -24.45 -10.30
C PRO A 537 28.00 -25.05 -10.02
N TYR A 538 26.97 -24.20 -10.05
CA TYR A 538 25.55 -24.50 -9.82
C TYR A 538 25.18 -25.05 -8.44
N ARG A 539 26.11 -25.08 -7.46
CA ARG A 539 25.83 -25.65 -6.14
C ARG A 539 26.66 -25.03 -5.02
N PHE A 540 26.18 -25.17 -3.80
CA PHE A 540 26.96 -24.89 -2.61
C PHE A 540 26.72 -25.96 -1.54
N GLN A 541 27.64 -26.07 -0.60
CA GLN A 541 27.55 -27.03 0.51
C GLN A 541 28.00 -26.36 1.81
N ILE A 542 27.20 -26.50 2.87
CA ILE A 542 27.63 -26.13 4.22
C ILE A 542 28.62 -27.19 4.71
N LEU A 543 29.82 -26.76 5.08
CA LEU A 543 30.89 -27.64 5.56
C LEU A 543 30.84 -27.82 7.09
N GLY A 544 30.52 -26.74 7.81
CA GLY A 544 30.50 -26.73 9.27
C GLY A 544 30.26 -25.34 9.82
N ILE A 545 30.07 -25.26 11.13
CA ILE A 545 29.86 -24.00 11.86
C ILE A 545 30.83 -23.93 13.05
N THR A 546 31.08 -22.71 13.52
CA THR A 546 31.68 -22.45 14.83
C THR A 546 30.85 -21.40 15.56
N SER A 547 30.55 -21.62 16.84
CA SER A 547 29.78 -20.66 17.65
C SER A 547 30.16 -20.76 19.12
N PRO A 548 30.24 -19.64 19.85
CA PRO A 548 30.33 -19.66 21.31
C PRO A 548 29.05 -20.18 22.00
N HIS A 549 27.97 -20.37 21.24
CA HIS A 549 26.67 -20.83 21.73
C HIS A 549 26.28 -22.20 21.17
N ASP A 550 27.24 -22.97 20.65
CA ASP A 550 26.96 -24.29 20.08
C ASP A 550 26.45 -25.26 21.16
N LEU A 551 25.18 -25.68 21.01
CA LEU A 551 24.52 -26.66 21.85
C LEU A 551 24.98 -28.09 21.55
N LEU A 552 25.65 -28.31 20.41
CA LEU A 552 26.38 -29.55 20.11
C LEU A 552 27.75 -29.53 20.82
N SER A 553 27.74 -29.39 22.14
CA SER A 553 28.97 -29.45 22.93
C SER A 553 29.38 -30.91 23.17
N PRO A 554 30.65 -31.28 22.91
CA PRO A 554 31.19 -32.58 23.26
C PRO A 554 31.06 -32.92 24.74
N GLU A 555 30.99 -31.92 25.63
CA GLU A 555 30.83 -32.10 27.08
C GLU A 555 29.52 -32.84 27.43
N PHE A 556 28.47 -32.69 26.63
CA PHE A 556 27.17 -33.34 26.85
C PHE A 556 26.92 -34.54 25.92
N SER A 557 27.81 -34.76 24.95
CA SER A 557 27.56 -35.60 23.77
C SER A 557 28.70 -36.59 23.50
N VAL A 558 29.23 -37.25 24.53
CA VAL A 558 30.25 -38.29 24.34
C VAL A 558 29.56 -39.60 23.99
N TYR A 559 29.61 -39.97 22.70
CA TYR A 559 29.04 -41.23 22.20
C TYR A 559 29.78 -42.48 22.73
N ASN A 560 30.97 -42.29 23.31
CA ASN A 560 31.78 -43.34 23.93
C ASN A 560 31.74 -43.22 25.46
N ASP A 561 30.86 -44.02 26.07
CA ASP A 561 31.05 -44.69 27.37
C ASP A 561 30.79 -43.97 28.70
N ALA A 562 30.25 -42.74 28.75
CA ALA A 562 29.74 -42.23 30.03
C ALA A 562 28.60 -41.20 29.91
N TYR A 563 27.36 -41.67 30.14
CA TYR A 563 26.22 -40.78 30.41
C TYR A 563 26.33 -40.24 31.83
N HIS A 564 26.75 -38.99 32.01
CA HIS A 564 26.86 -38.38 33.34
C HIS A 564 25.62 -37.59 33.77
N SER A 565 24.74 -37.23 32.82
CA SER A 565 23.64 -36.28 33.07
C SER A 565 22.25 -36.90 33.25
N TRP A 566 22.03 -38.17 32.84
CA TRP A 566 20.76 -38.90 32.98
C TRP A 566 20.99 -40.41 32.92
N THR A 567 20.09 -41.19 33.50
CA THR A 567 20.21 -42.66 33.59
C THR A 567 19.32 -43.38 32.57
N GLY A 568 19.60 -44.67 32.33
CA GLY A 568 18.71 -45.51 31.51
C GLY A 568 17.30 -45.67 32.11
N GLU A 569 17.13 -45.50 33.43
CA GLU A 569 15.81 -45.51 34.06
C GLU A 569 15.00 -44.27 33.71
N ASP A 570 15.64 -43.10 33.71
CA ASP A 570 14.99 -41.83 33.34
C ASP A 570 14.46 -41.89 31.91
N ALA A 571 15.28 -42.38 30.98
CA ALA A 571 14.89 -42.53 29.58
C ALA A 571 13.70 -43.50 29.41
N ARG A 572 13.70 -44.64 30.12
CA ARG A 572 12.57 -45.59 30.11
C ARG A 572 11.30 -44.98 30.69
N GLY A 573 11.41 -44.27 31.82
CA GLY A 573 10.29 -43.58 32.45
C GLY A 573 9.68 -42.52 31.53
N PHE A 574 10.52 -41.68 30.93
CA PHE A 574 10.12 -40.65 29.99
C PHE A 574 9.44 -41.24 28.75
N ALA A 575 10.01 -42.28 28.13
CA ALA A 575 9.40 -42.96 26.99
C ALA A 575 8.02 -43.54 27.32
N LYS A 576 7.88 -44.16 28.51
CA LYS A 576 6.58 -44.69 28.99
C LYS A 576 5.54 -43.58 29.14
N MET A 577 5.93 -42.42 29.68
CA MET A 577 5.03 -41.27 29.86
C MET A 577 4.62 -40.63 28.53
N LEU A 578 5.56 -40.44 27.60
CA LEU A 578 5.26 -39.93 26.26
C LEU A 578 4.34 -40.86 25.45
N ALA A 579 4.52 -42.18 25.59
CA ALA A 579 3.71 -43.16 24.86
C ALA A 579 2.27 -43.27 25.40
N ASN A 580 2.02 -42.87 26.65
CA ASN A 580 0.74 -43.08 27.34
C ASN A 580 -0.49 -42.52 26.59
N PRO A 581 -0.53 -41.25 26.14
CA PRO A 581 -1.69 -40.73 25.40
C PRO A 581 -1.96 -41.48 24.09
N HIS A 582 -0.91 -41.85 23.34
CA HIS A 582 -1.07 -42.63 22.10
C HIS A 582 -1.56 -44.06 22.40
N MET A 583 -1.01 -44.69 23.44
CA MET A 583 -1.46 -46.00 23.91
C MET A 583 -2.96 -46.00 24.28
N ILE A 584 -3.45 -44.93 24.92
CA ILE A 584 -4.88 -44.77 25.24
C ILE A 584 -5.69 -44.62 23.96
N TYR A 585 -5.29 -43.72 23.03
CA TYR A 585 -5.96 -43.52 21.74
C TYR A 585 -6.16 -44.84 20.99
N TYR A 586 -5.09 -45.63 20.82
CA TYR A 586 -5.17 -46.91 20.12
C TYR A 586 -5.99 -47.95 20.87
N LYS A 587 -5.95 -47.97 22.21
CA LYS A 587 -6.78 -48.92 22.99
C LYS A 587 -8.28 -48.61 22.87
N VAL A 588 -8.66 -47.33 22.85
CA VAL A 588 -10.06 -46.90 22.72
C VAL A 588 -10.56 -47.12 21.29
N ASN A 589 -9.75 -46.82 20.27
CA ASN A 589 -10.18 -46.83 18.87
C ASN A 589 -9.90 -48.14 18.10
N ARG A 590 -9.45 -49.20 18.79
CA ARG A 590 -9.09 -50.51 18.21
C ARG A 590 -10.18 -51.22 17.39
N GLY A 591 -11.44 -50.81 17.52
CA GLY A 591 -12.58 -51.37 16.78
C GLY A 591 -13.06 -50.54 15.59
N TYR A 592 -12.49 -49.36 15.33
CA TYR A 592 -12.97 -48.45 14.27
C TYR A 592 -12.39 -48.77 12.87
N GLU A 593 -11.32 -49.56 12.80
CA GLU A 593 -10.70 -49.97 11.52
C GLU A 593 -11.36 -51.20 10.86
N GLN A 594 -12.43 -51.76 11.46
CA GLN A 594 -13.16 -52.93 10.92
C GLN A 594 -14.63 -52.66 10.54
N SER A 595 -15.04 -51.40 10.40
CA SER A 595 -16.40 -51.01 9.95
C SER A 595 -16.39 -50.22 8.66
#